data_AF-A0A536UX77-F1
#
_entry.id   AF-A0A536UX77-F1
#
_cell.length_a   1.000
_cell.length_b   1.000
_cell.length_c   1.000
_cell.angle_alpha   90.00
_cell.angle_beta   90.00
_cell.angle_gamma   90.00
#
_symmetry.space_group_name_H-M   'P 1'
#
loop_
_entity.id
_entity.type
_entity.pdbx_description
1 polymer ?
#
loop_
_entity_poly.entity_id
_entity_poly.type
_entity_poly.pdbx_seq_one_letter_code
_entity_poly.pdbx_strand_id
1 'polypeptide(L)'
;MPDSPSMPFTPQQALEFMQRMWNPFGMQVPGLAPPPTPGMPPPAMPFPNPAAMFATLDPAEIDRKIAELRVIENWLAMSQNFMHMSIKTLELQKASLEALRAGTKAAGGEEPRRKSKSSSGEK
;
A
#
# COMPACT_ATOMS: atom_id res chain seq x y z
N MET A 1 -24.98 14.72 -15.85
CA MET A 1 -23.84 13.77 -15.85
C MET A 1 -23.73 13.26 -14.42
N PRO A 2 -23.97 11.98 -14.12
CA PRO A 2 -23.83 11.50 -12.75
C PRO A 2 -22.34 11.47 -12.36
N ASP A 3 -22.03 12.05 -11.20
CA ASP A 3 -20.74 11.96 -10.54
C ASP A 3 -20.39 10.50 -10.25
N SER A 4 -19.30 10.00 -10.85
CA SER A 4 -18.77 8.67 -10.52
C SER A 4 -18.25 8.68 -9.08
N PRO A 5 -18.64 7.69 -8.24
CA PRO A 5 -18.09 7.57 -6.89
C PRO A 5 -16.59 7.27 -6.98
N SER A 6 -15.80 8.01 -6.20
CA SER A 6 -14.38 7.73 -5.98
C SER A 6 -14.26 6.34 -5.33
N MET A 7 -13.99 5.33 -6.15
CA MET A 7 -13.84 3.95 -5.70
C MET A 7 -12.70 3.89 -4.65
N PRO A 8 -12.94 3.31 -3.46
CA PRO A 8 -11.86 3.04 -2.51
C PRO A 8 -10.92 1.98 -3.11
N PHE A 9 -9.64 2.06 -2.74
CA PHE A 9 -8.63 1.06 -3.09
C PHE A 9 -9.16 -0.34 -2.77
N THR A 10 -9.48 -1.12 -3.81
CA THR A 10 -10.14 -2.42 -3.62
C THR A 10 -9.12 -3.47 -3.19
N PRO A 11 -9.53 -4.54 -2.49
CA PRO A 11 -8.63 -5.65 -2.16
C PRO A 11 -7.95 -6.26 -3.38
N GLN A 12 -8.60 -6.23 -4.55
CA GLN A 12 -8.02 -6.71 -5.81
C GLN A 12 -6.91 -5.78 -6.31
N GLN A 13 -7.12 -4.46 -6.26
CA GLN A 13 -6.09 -3.48 -6.60
C GLN A 13 -4.91 -3.53 -5.62
N ALA A 14 -5.18 -3.82 -4.35
CA ALA A 14 -4.16 -4.07 -3.34
C ALA A 14 -3.29 -5.29 -3.67
N LEU A 15 -3.92 -6.40 -4.04
CA LEU A 15 -3.23 -7.63 -4.43
C LEU A 15 -2.44 -7.45 -5.73
N GLU A 16 -2.98 -6.75 -6.72
CA GLU A 16 -2.29 -6.46 -7.99
C GLU A 16 -1.12 -5.49 -7.80
N PHE A 17 -1.30 -4.45 -6.99
CA PHE A 17 -0.23 -3.54 -6.61
C PHE A 17 0.90 -4.27 -5.87
N MET A 18 0.55 -5.12 -4.90
CA MET A 18 1.52 -5.92 -4.15
C MET A 18 2.24 -6.91 -5.07
N GLN A 19 1.53 -7.55 -5.98
CA GLN A 19 2.09 -8.48 -6.96
C GLN A 19 3.01 -7.76 -7.95
N ARG A 20 2.67 -6.54 -8.39
CA ARG A 20 3.53 -5.73 -9.26
C ARG A 20 4.76 -5.18 -8.54
N MET A 21 4.64 -4.88 -7.24
CA MET A 21 5.76 -4.44 -6.41
C MET A 21 6.75 -5.58 -6.12
N TRP A 22 6.24 -6.78 -5.84
CA TRP A 22 7.05 -7.93 -5.44
C TRP A 22 7.45 -8.84 -6.60
N ASN A 23 6.86 -8.68 -7.78
CA ASN A 23 7.21 -9.46 -8.98
C ASN A 23 7.47 -8.57 -10.21
N PRO A 24 8.48 -7.67 -10.16
CA PRO A 24 8.76 -6.73 -11.25
C PRO A 24 9.19 -7.41 -12.56
N PHE A 25 9.54 -8.69 -12.53
CA PHE A 25 9.99 -9.47 -13.69
C PHE A 25 9.00 -10.55 -14.17
N GLY A 26 7.79 -10.62 -13.60
CA GLY A 26 6.76 -11.57 -14.04
C GLY A 26 7.15 -13.05 -13.91
N MET A 27 8.06 -13.40 -12.99
CA MET A 27 8.40 -14.79 -12.75
C MET A 27 7.27 -15.46 -11.96
N GLN A 28 6.65 -16.47 -12.58
CA GLN A 28 5.58 -17.30 -12.01
C GLN A 28 6.08 -17.88 -10.67
N VAL A 29 5.36 -17.66 -9.57
CA VAL A 29 5.68 -18.21 -8.25
C VAL A 29 5.69 -19.74 -8.34
N PRO A 30 6.84 -20.42 -8.19
CA PRO A 30 6.87 -21.88 -8.16
C PRO A 30 6.26 -22.34 -6.82
N GLY A 31 5.10 -22.99 -6.83
CA GLY A 31 4.46 -23.43 -5.57
C GLY A 31 3.00 -23.90 -5.64
N LEU A 32 2.26 -23.73 -6.75
CA LEU A 32 1.01 -24.47 -6.93
C LEU A 32 1.33 -25.91 -7.31
N ALA A 33 1.36 -26.80 -6.30
CA ALA A 33 1.56 -28.22 -6.51
C ALA A 33 0.43 -28.79 -7.41
N PRO A 34 0.74 -29.62 -8.41
CA PRO A 34 -0.28 -30.35 -9.14
C PRO A 34 -1.05 -31.28 -8.19
N PRO A 35 -2.33 -31.57 -8.46
CA PRO A 35 -3.14 -32.45 -7.62
C PRO A 35 -2.49 -33.84 -7.50
N PRO A 36 -2.60 -34.50 -6.33
CA PRO A 36 -1.90 -35.75 -6.08
C PRO A 36 -2.39 -36.87 -7.02
N THR A 37 -1.48 -37.48 -7.75
CA THR A 37 -1.73 -38.69 -8.55
C THR A 37 -1.66 -39.94 -7.65
N PRO A 38 -2.64 -40.87 -7.72
CA PRO A 38 -2.61 -42.09 -6.92
C PRO A 38 -1.40 -42.98 -7.27
N GLY A 39 -0.64 -43.41 -6.27
CA GLY A 39 0.49 -44.35 -6.43
C GLY A 39 1.89 -43.72 -6.33
N MET A 40 1.99 -42.39 -6.22
CA MET A 40 3.25 -41.74 -5.85
C MET A 40 3.36 -41.70 -4.31
N PRO A 41 4.47 -42.13 -3.68
CA PRO A 41 4.65 -41.87 -2.26
C PRO A 41 4.53 -40.36 -2.02
N PRO A 42 3.85 -39.91 -0.94
CA PRO A 42 3.68 -38.49 -0.70
C PRO A 42 5.07 -37.84 -0.72
N PRO A 43 5.25 -36.73 -1.45
CA PRO A 43 6.53 -36.03 -1.44
C PRO A 43 6.86 -35.75 0.02
N ALA A 44 8.07 -36.13 0.45
CA ALA A 44 8.57 -35.78 1.77
C ALA A 44 8.27 -34.30 1.99
N MET A 45 7.41 -34.00 2.98
CA MET A 45 7.02 -32.64 3.26
C MET A 45 8.30 -31.81 3.36
N PRO A 46 8.45 -30.70 2.60
CA PRO A 46 9.66 -29.87 2.62
C PRO A 46 9.83 -29.13 3.96
N PHE A 47 8.99 -29.44 4.94
CA PHE A 47 9.04 -28.88 6.27
C PHE A 47 10.01 -29.68 7.12
N PRO A 48 11.04 -29.03 7.71
CA PRO A 48 12.00 -29.70 8.56
C PRO A 48 11.26 -30.46 9.65
N ASN A 49 11.66 -31.71 9.88
CA ASN A 49 11.22 -32.48 11.03
C ASN A 49 11.36 -31.61 12.31
N PRO A 50 10.31 -31.42 13.13
CA PRO A 50 10.41 -30.59 14.34
C PRO A 50 11.53 -31.06 15.28
N ALA A 51 11.91 -32.34 15.27
CA ALA A 51 13.07 -32.83 16.01
C ALA A 51 14.41 -32.32 15.45
N ALA A 52 14.51 -32.03 14.14
CA ALA A 52 15.68 -31.38 13.54
C ALA A 52 15.75 -29.88 13.88
N MET A 53 14.64 -29.24 14.23
CA MET A 53 14.65 -27.86 14.75
C MET A 53 15.31 -27.78 16.14
N PHE A 54 15.31 -28.87 16.92
CA PHE A 54 16.00 -28.96 18.21
C PHE A 54 17.47 -29.42 18.09
N ALA A 55 17.95 -29.77 16.90
CA ALA A 55 19.36 -30.09 16.69
C ALA A 55 20.26 -28.84 16.58
N THR A 56 19.68 -27.64 16.46
CA THR A 56 20.38 -26.33 16.38
C THR A 56 20.50 -25.64 17.75
N LEU A 57 20.59 -26.39 18.85
CA LEU A 57 20.69 -25.87 20.23
C LEU A 57 22.12 -25.45 20.62
N ASP A 58 23.01 -25.18 19.67
CA ASP A 58 24.29 -24.53 19.96
C ASP A 58 24.04 -23.03 20.23
N PRO A 59 24.34 -22.51 21.43
CA PRO A 59 24.18 -21.10 21.75
C PRO A 59 24.86 -20.16 20.73
N ALA A 60 25.99 -20.58 20.15
CA ALA A 60 26.70 -19.78 19.16
C ALA A 60 25.91 -19.63 17.84
N GLU A 61 25.18 -20.66 17.41
CA GLU A 61 24.31 -20.59 16.22
C GLU A 61 23.11 -19.68 16.49
N ILE A 62 22.56 -19.72 17.71
CA ILE A 62 21.47 -18.84 18.14
C ILE A 62 21.92 -17.38 18.13
N ASP A 63 23.10 -17.07 18.69
CA ASP A 63 23.65 -15.70 18.68
C ASP A 63 23.88 -15.19 17.25
N ARG A 64 24.38 -16.05 16.36
CA ARG A 64 24.53 -15.72 14.94
C ARG A 64 23.18 -15.43 14.28
N LYS A 65 22.18 -16.29 14.47
CA LYS A 65 20.83 -16.08 13.94
C LYS A 65 20.19 -14.81 14.47
N ILE A 66 20.39 -14.49 15.75
CA ILE A 66 19.95 -13.22 16.32
C ILE A 66 20.61 -12.05 15.59
N ALA A 67 21.92 -12.07 15.38
CA ALA A 67 22.63 -11.02 14.67
C ALA A 67 22.13 -10.84 13.22
N GLU A 68 21.95 -11.94 12.49
CA GLU A 68 21.40 -11.91 11.12
C GLU A 68 19.98 -11.31 11.10
N LEU A 69 19.12 -11.73 12.04
CA LEU A 69 17.75 -11.19 12.16
C LEU A 69 17.73 -9.71 12.55
N ARG A 70 18.68 -9.22 13.37
CA ARG A 70 18.81 -7.79 13.70
C ARG A 70 19.16 -6.93 12.49
N VAL A 71 19.99 -7.45 11.59
CA VAL A 71 20.30 -6.76 10.32
C VAL A 71 19.05 -6.66 9.45
N ILE A 72 18.29 -7.75 9.34
CA ILE A 72 17.02 -7.77 8.60
C ILE A 72 16.01 -6.79 9.22
N GLU A 73 15.87 -6.80 10.55
CA GLU A 73 15.01 -5.87 11.30
C GLU A 73 15.37 -4.41 10.98
N ASN A 74 16.66 -4.05 11.02
CA ASN A 74 17.10 -2.69 10.74
C ASN A 74 16.82 -2.25 9.29
N TRP A 75 16.99 -3.15 8.31
CA TRP A 75 16.63 -2.85 6.92
C TRP A 75 15.12 -2.69 6.73
N LEU A 76 14.31 -3.55 7.36
CA LEU A 76 12.85 -3.44 7.33
C LEU A 76 12.36 -2.16 7.99
N ALA A 77 12.98 -1.73 9.10
CA ALA A 77 12.67 -0.44 9.71
C ALA A 77 12.98 0.73 8.77
N MET A 78 14.10 0.66 8.05
CA MET A 78 14.45 1.68 7.04
C MET A 78 13.45 1.71 5.88
N SER A 79 13.05 0.55 5.35
CA SER A 79 12.05 0.47 4.27
C SER A 79 10.67 0.97 4.71
N GLN A 80 10.29 0.66 5.95
CA GLN A 80 9.06 1.19 6.57
C GLN A 80 9.09 2.71 6.67
N ASN A 81 10.21 3.29 7.12
CA ASN A 81 10.37 4.74 7.19
C ASN A 81 10.22 5.40 5.81
N PHE A 82 10.75 4.79 4.75
CA PHE A 82 10.55 5.28 3.39
C PHE A 82 9.06 5.27 3.00
N MET A 83 8.35 4.16 3.24
CA MET A 83 6.90 4.09 2.97
C MET A 83 6.11 5.15 3.73
N HIS A 84 6.39 5.34 5.02
CA HIS A 84 5.74 6.37 5.83
C HIS A 84 5.99 7.78 5.27
N MET A 85 7.21 8.07 4.78
CA MET A 85 7.51 9.36 4.14
C MET A 85 6.78 9.52 2.80
N SER A 86 6.69 8.48 1.98
CA SER A 86 5.93 8.51 0.72
C SER A 86 4.44 8.76 0.97
N ILE A 87 3.85 8.10 1.97
CA ILE A 87 2.46 8.30 2.36
C ILE A 87 2.22 9.75 2.79
N LYS A 88 3.02 10.27 3.73
CA LYS A 88 2.88 11.67 4.19
C LYS A 88 2.99 12.68 3.05
N THR A 89 3.89 12.43 2.10
CA THR A 89 4.05 13.28 0.91
C THR A 89 2.78 13.26 0.05
N LEU A 90 2.21 12.08 -0.20
CA LEU A 90 0.98 11.93 -0.97
C LEU A 90 -0.24 12.53 -0.24
N GLU A 91 -0.32 12.42 1.08
CA GLU A 91 -1.35 13.05 1.91
C GLU A 91 -1.28 14.57 1.83
N LEU A 92 -0.08 15.16 1.89
CA LEU A 92 0.13 16.59 1.70
C LEU A 92 -0.27 17.05 0.29
N GLN A 93 0.09 16.27 -0.74
CA GLN A 93 -0.32 16.53 -2.13
C GLN A 93 -1.85 16.50 -2.28
N LYS A 94 -2.51 15.51 -1.67
CA LYS A 94 -3.98 15.41 -1.67
C LYS A 94 -4.63 16.63 -1.01
N ALA A 95 -4.17 17.01 0.19
CA ALA A 95 -4.70 18.17 0.90
C ALA A 95 -4.52 19.47 0.11
N SER A 96 -3.37 19.65 -0.56
CA SER A 96 -3.12 20.80 -1.43
C SER A 96 -4.10 20.86 -2.62
N LEU A 97 -4.35 19.72 -3.28
CA LEU A 97 -5.32 19.65 -4.38
C LEU A 97 -6.76 19.94 -3.92
N GLU A 98 -7.15 19.46 -2.74
CA GLU A 98 -8.46 19.75 -2.14
C GLU A 98 -8.61 21.24 -1.82
N ALA A 99 -7.58 21.87 -1.26
CA ALA A 99 -7.56 23.31 -1.00
C ALA A 99 -7.67 24.14 -2.29
N LEU A 100 -6.96 23.77 -3.35
CA LEU A 100 -7.06 24.43 -4.65
C LEU A 100 -8.46 24.30 -5.25
N ARG A 101 -9.08 23.12 -5.17
CA ARG A 101 -10.47 22.90 -5.64
C ARG A 101 -11.49 23.69 -4.82
N ALA A 102 -11.29 23.82 -3.50
CA ALA A 102 -12.14 24.66 -2.66
C ALA A 102 -12.00 26.15 -3.02
N GLY A 103 -10.78 26.62 -3.26
CA GLY A 103 -10.50 28.00 -3.68
C GLY A 103 -11.10 28.36 -5.04
N THR A 104 -11.02 27.47 -6.04
CA THR A 104 -11.66 27.70 -7.35
C THR A 104 -13.18 27.68 -7.27
N LYS A 105 -13.76 26.81 -6.43
CA LYS A 105 -15.21 26.79 -6.18
C LYS A 105 -15.70 28.07 -5.47
N ALA A 106 -14.91 28.61 -4.55
CA ALA A 106 -15.20 29.89 -3.89
C ALA A 106 -15.09 31.07 -4.87
N ALA A 107 -14.11 31.07 -5.77
CA ALA A 107 -13.94 32.11 -6.78
C ALA A 107 -15.01 32.10 -7.89
N GLY A 108 -15.64 30.95 -8.17
CA GLY A 108 -16.71 30.81 -9.17
C GLY A 108 -18.13 31.01 -8.63
N GLY A 109 -18.31 31.28 -7.33
CA GLY A 109 -19.61 31.26 -6.65
C GLY A 109 -20.21 32.61 -6.27
N GLU A 110 -19.53 33.73 -6.51
CA GLU A 110 -20.01 35.05 -6.09
C GLU A 110 -20.03 36.03 -7.26
N GLU A 111 -21.08 35.93 -8.08
CA GLU A 111 -21.49 37.03 -8.93
C GLU A 111 -22.01 38.14 -7.99
N PRO A 112 -21.38 39.32 -7.93
CA PRO A 112 -21.87 40.39 -7.08
C PRO A 112 -23.19 40.84 -7.70
N ARG A 113 -24.31 40.37 -7.13
CA ARG A 113 -25.66 40.80 -7.48
C ARG A 113 -25.69 42.32 -7.36
N ARG A 114 -25.47 42.99 -8.49
CA ARG A 114 -25.57 44.44 -8.65
C ARG A 114 -26.94 44.82 -8.09
N LYS A 115 -26.94 45.40 -6.90
CA LYS A 115 -28.11 46.01 -6.29
C LYS A 115 -28.46 47.18 -7.20
N SER A 116 -29.34 46.93 -8.16
CA SER A 116 -30.04 47.93 -8.93
C SER A 116 -30.80 48.81 -7.93
N LYS A 117 -30.18 49.92 -7.54
CA LYS A 117 -30.89 51.09 -7.04
C LYS A 117 -31.59 51.70 -8.26
N SER A 118 -32.76 51.18 -8.59
CA SER A 118 -33.82 52.03 -9.14
C SER A 118 -34.44 52.79 -7.96
N SER A 119 -35.02 53.97 -8.23
CA SER A 119 -35.59 54.96 -7.28
C SER A 119 -34.54 55.94 -6.74
N SER A 120 -34.63 57.27 -6.89
CA SER A 120 -35.75 58.16 -7.26
C SER A 120 -35.21 59.59 -7.40
N GLY A 121 -35.74 60.37 -8.36
CA GLY A 121 -35.71 61.84 -8.38
C GLY A 121 -34.32 62.49 -8.54
N GLU A 122 -34.15 63.72 -8.96
CA GLU A 122 -35.07 64.80 -9.26
C GLU A 122 -34.20 65.93 -9.87
N LYS A 123 -34.73 66.57 -10.92
CA LYS A 123 -34.38 67.88 -11.49
C LYS A 123 -32.99 68.15 -12.06
#